data_AF-A0A316T7L6-F1
#
_entry.id   AF-A0A316T7L6-F1
#
_cell.length_a   1.000
_cell.length_b   1.000
_cell.length_c   1.000
_cell.angle_alpha   90.00
_cell.angle_beta   90.00
_cell.angle_gamma   90.00
#
_symmetry.space_group_name_H-M   'P 1'
#
loop_
_entity.id
_entity.type
_entity.pdbx_description
1 polymer ?
#
loop_
_entity_poly.entity_id
_entity_poly.type
_entity_poly.pdbx_seq_one_letter_code
_entity_poly.pdbx_strand_id
1 'polypeptide(L)'
;MTTKTIIKNNLRYYMDQRMMSQKQLSQVSGICKQTISTYYNGCATPSPDRIKQLAQALKIQPDQLLEERKPAQPAVETSPVPGNLVDLRITVVQAAACMKKPQQFIRKGLQTKTLQFGAAIKMESHWSYYISPEKFREFVGPQRFDAFFGIA
;
A
#
# COMPACT_ATOMS: atom_id res chain seq x y z
N MET A 1 4.62 -21.99 -4.18
CA MET A 1 5.44 -21.15 -3.28
C MET A 1 5.65 -21.90 -1.96
N THR A 2 6.55 -21.48 -1.06
CA THR A 2 6.65 -22.15 0.26
C THR A 2 5.57 -21.63 1.21
N THR A 3 4.94 -22.50 2.02
CA THR A 3 3.86 -22.16 2.98
C THR A 3 4.21 -20.99 3.89
N LYS A 4 5.47 -20.90 4.32
CA LYS A 4 6.00 -19.77 5.11
C LYS A 4 5.88 -18.41 4.39
N THR A 5 6.04 -18.40 3.06
CA THR A 5 5.95 -17.18 2.24
C THR A 5 4.52 -16.70 2.10
N ILE A 6 3.56 -17.62 1.99
CA ILE A 6 2.12 -17.33 1.93
C ILE A 6 1.68 -16.65 3.22
N ILE A 7 1.98 -17.28 4.35
CA ILE A 7 1.63 -16.77 5.68
C ILE A 7 2.27 -15.40 5.93
N LYS A 8 3.55 -15.22 5.56
CA LYS A 8 4.26 -13.95 5.67
C LYS A 8 3.52 -12.82 4.94
N ASN A 9 3.15 -13.06 3.68
CA ASN A 9 2.51 -12.05 2.84
C ASN A 9 1.09 -11.73 3.32
N ASN A 10 0.32 -12.76 3.68
CA ASN A 10 -1.03 -12.60 4.22
C ASN A 10 -1.02 -11.86 5.56
N LEU A 11 -0.06 -12.18 6.44
CA LEU A 11 0.09 -11.52 7.73
C LEU A 11 0.36 -10.02 7.58
N ARG A 12 1.26 -9.64 6.67
CA ARG A 12 1.54 -8.23 6.34
C ARG A 12 0.28 -7.51 5.86
N TYR A 13 -0.39 -8.09 4.88
CA TYR A 13 -1.59 -7.52 4.28
C TYR A 13 -2.69 -7.24 5.32
N TYR A 14 -3.02 -8.22 6.16
CA TYR A 14 -4.09 -8.05 7.16
C TYR A 14 -3.68 -7.12 8.31
N MET A 15 -2.38 -7.04 8.64
CA MET A 15 -1.89 -6.05 9.60
C MET A 15 -2.00 -4.62 9.06
N ASP A 16 -1.67 -4.41 7.79
CA ASP A 16 -1.77 -3.10 7.14
C ASP A 16 -3.23 -2.64 7.02
N GLN A 17 -4.14 -3.54 6.60
CA GLN A 17 -5.57 -3.22 6.51
C GLN A 17 -6.20 -2.82 7.85
N ARG A 18 -5.66 -3.33 8.96
CA ARG A 18 -6.15 -3.03 10.32
C ARG A 18 -5.31 -2.00 11.05
N MET A 19 -4.31 -1.42 10.39
CA MET A 19 -3.33 -0.49 10.97
C MET A 19 -2.72 -1.03 12.29
N MET A 20 -2.49 -2.33 12.35
CA MET A 20 -1.98 -3.02 13.54
C MET A 20 -0.47 -3.22 13.45
N SER A 21 0.26 -2.76 14.46
CA SER A 21 1.68 -3.06 14.65
C SER A 21 1.91 -4.49 15.19
N GLN A 22 3.11 -5.04 15.00
CA GLN A 22 3.50 -6.35 15.57
C GLN A 22 3.37 -6.38 17.11
N LYS A 23 3.55 -5.22 17.76
CA LYS A 23 3.37 -5.06 19.21
C LYS A 23 1.90 -5.19 19.61
N GLN A 24 0.99 -4.55 18.88
CA GLN A 24 -0.45 -4.68 19.12
C GLN A 24 -0.92 -6.11 18.83
N LEU A 25 -0.45 -6.72 17.75
CA LEU A 25 -0.77 -8.11 17.43
C LEU A 25 -0.29 -9.06 18.54
N SER A 26 0.87 -8.79 19.14
CA SER A 26 1.37 -9.55 20.29
C SER A 26 0.43 -9.48 21.50
N GLN A 27 -0.09 -8.30 21.79
CA GLN A 27 -0.99 -8.08 22.92
C GLN A 27 -2.34 -8.79 22.72
N VAL A 28 -2.88 -8.76 21.48
CA VAL A 28 -4.20 -9.33 21.19
C VAL A 28 -4.14 -10.85 20.97
N SER A 29 -3.08 -11.37 20.35
CA SER A 29 -2.95 -12.81 20.06
C SER A 29 -2.38 -13.63 21.21
N GLY A 30 -1.78 -12.99 22.23
CA GLY A 30 -1.04 -13.69 23.28
C GLY A 30 0.27 -14.33 22.79
N ILE A 31 0.69 -14.06 21.56
CA ILE A 31 1.96 -14.52 20.98
C ILE A 31 3.03 -13.47 21.25
N CYS A 32 4.23 -13.87 21.66
CA CYS A 32 5.29 -12.91 21.89
C CYS A 32 5.72 -12.21 20.58
N LYS A 33 6.10 -10.93 20.70
CA LYS A 33 6.53 -10.10 19.57
C LYS A 33 7.63 -10.75 18.73
N GLN A 34 8.57 -11.45 19.37
CA GLN A 34 9.68 -12.11 18.69
C GLN A 34 9.17 -13.19 17.72
N THR A 35 8.25 -14.05 18.19
CA THR A 35 7.63 -15.09 17.36
C THR A 35 6.79 -14.48 16.22
N ILE A 36 6.06 -13.40 16.47
CA ILE A 36 5.33 -12.67 15.42
C ILE A 36 6.30 -12.12 14.37
N SER A 37 7.43 -11.55 14.77
CA SER A 37 8.46 -11.04 13.86
C SER A 37 9.04 -12.17 13.00
N THR A 38 9.29 -13.35 13.57
CA THR A 38 9.74 -14.52 12.82
C THR A 38 8.74 -14.92 11.72
N TYR A 39 7.43 -14.89 12.01
CA TYR A 39 6.37 -15.16 11.02
C TYR A 39 6.26 -14.03 9.98
N TYR A 40 6.34 -12.78 10.43
CA TYR A 40 6.31 -11.57 9.59
C TYR A 40 7.48 -11.48 8.60
N ASN A 41 8.60 -12.10 8.93
CA ASN A 41 9.77 -12.21 8.07
C ASN A 41 9.79 -13.52 7.25
N GLY A 42 8.88 -14.45 7.52
CA GLY A 42 8.78 -15.75 6.83
C GLY A 42 9.91 -16.72 7.21
N CYS A 43 10.52 -16.55 8.37
CA CYS A 43 11.59 -17.40 8.87
C CYS A 43 11.07 -18.71 9.47
N ALA A 44 9.82 -18.74 9.96
CA ALA A 44 9.20 -19.92 10.56
C ALA A 44 7.74 -20.10 10.10
N THR A 45 7.27 -21.34 10.12
CA THR A 45 5.86 -21.69 9.88
C THR A 45 5.14 -21.76 11.23
N PRO A 46 4.05 -21.00 11.45
CA PRO A 46 3.26 -21.12 12.66
C PRO A 46 2.58 -22.49 12.77
N SER A 47 2.46 -23.02 13.99
CA SER A 47 1.66 -24.23 14.24
C SER A 47 0.16 -23.92 14.08
N PRO A 48 -0.70 -24.94 13.87
CA PRO A 48 -2.15 -24.76 13.71
C PRO A 48 -2.80 -23.93 14.84
N ASP A 49 -2.34 -24.10 16.08
CA ASP A 49 -2.84 -23.32 17.22
C ASP A 49 -2.43 -21.84 17.15
N ARG A 50 -1.21 -21.56 16.67
CA ARG A 50 -0.74 -20.18 16.44
C ARG A 50 -1.50 -19.52 15.29
N ILE A 51 -1.86 -20.28 14.26
CA ILE A 51 -2.69 -19.79 13.16
C ILE A 51 -4.06 -19.35 13.70
N LYS A 52 -4.69 -20.17 14.56
CA LYS A 52 -5.96 -19.80 15.20
C LYS A 52 -5.84 -18.54 16.05
N GLN A 53 -4.79 -18.41 16.85
CA GLN A 53 -4.53 -17.22 17.67
C GLN A 53 -4.32 -15.96 16.82
N LEU A 54 -3.55 -16.06 15.74
CA LEU A 54 -3.34 -14.96 14.80
C LEU A 54 -4.65 -14.58 14.09
N ALA A 55 -5.42 -15.58 13.65
CA ALA A 55 -6.69 -15.38 12.97
C ALA A 55 -7.73 -14.71 13.89
N GLN A 56 -7.82 -15.14 15.14
CA GLN A 56 -8.67 -14.50 16.16
C GLN A 56 -8.26 -13.04 16.40
N ALA A 57 -6.96 -12.76 16.56
CA ALA A 57 -6.47 -11.41 16.78
C ALA A 57 -6.71 -10.49 15.57
N LEU A 58 -6.61 -11.05 14.36
CA LEU A 58 -6.90 -10.36 13.11
C LEU A 58 -8.37 -10.43 12.72
N LYS A 59 -9.26 -11.02 13.53
CA LYS A 59 -10.70 -11.21 13.22
C LYS A 59 -10.93 -11.74 11.79
N ILE A 60 -10.16 -12.76 11.40
CA ILE A 60 -10.27 -13.48 10.12
C ILE A 60 -10.44 -14.98 10.39
N GLN A 61 -10.79 -15.73 9.35
CA GLN A 61 -10.77 -17.20 9.42
C GLN A 61 -9.32 -17.73 9.34
N PRO A 62 -8.99 -18.83 10.02
CA PRO A 62 -7.65 -19.45 9.96
C PRO A 62 -7.20 -19.79 8.54
N ASP A 63 -8.14 -20.25 7.71
CA ASP A 63 -7.88 -20.68 6.33
C ASP A 63 -7.41 -19.51 5.45
N GLN A 64 -7.89 -18.29 5.73
CA GLN A 64 -7.49 -17.06 5.02
C GLN A 64 -6.01 -16.71 5.22
N LEU A 65 -5.37 -17.24 6.26
CA LEU A 65 -3.93 -17.07 6.48
C LEU A 65 -3.10 -18.08 5.67
N LEU A 66 -3.70 -19.24 5.37
CA LEU A 66 -3.09 -20.40 4.71
C LEU A 66 -3.32 -20.43 3.20
N GLU A 67 -4.43 -19.87 2.73
CA GLU A 67 -4.79 -19.82 1.32
C GLU A 67 -3.74 -19.04 0.52
N GLU A 68 -3.29 -19.64 -0.59
CA GLU A 68 -2.58 -18.92 -1.64
C GLU A 68 -3.54 -17.88 -2.21
N ARG A 69 -3.45 -16.65 -1.69
CA ARG A 69 -4.04 -15.49 -2.36
C ARG A 69 -3.33 -15.37 -3.71
N LYS A 70 -3.92 -15.96 -4.75
CA LYS A 70 -3.84 -15.36 -6.09
C LYS A 70 -4.18 -13.90 -5.85
N PRO A 71 -3.35 -12.91 -6.24
CA PRO A 71 -3.60 -11.52 -5.91
C PRO A 71 -5.04 -11.25 -6.30
N ALA A 72 -5.90 -11.21 -5.29
CA ALA A 72 -7.30 -10.93 -5.49
C ALA A 72 -7.20 -9.52 -6.00
N GLN A 73 -7.40 -9.37 -7.30
CA GLN A 73 -7.64 -8.09 -7.94
C GLN A 73 -8.49 -7.34 -6.93
N PRO A 74 -7.99 -6.21 -6.39
CA PRO A 74 -8.76 -5.49 -5.40
C PRO A 74 -10.14 -5.32 -6.00
N ALA A 75 -11.15 -5.90 -5.34
CA ALA A 75 -12.55 -5.70 -5.67
C ALA A 75 -12.93 -4.27 -5.23
N VAL A 76 -12.19 -3.31 -5.79
CA VAL A 76 -12.49 -1.91 -5.87
C VAL A 76 -12.68 -1.72 -7.37
N GLU A 77 -13.93 -1.55 -7.74
CA GLU A 77 -14.38 -1.28 -9.10
C GLU A 77 -13.75 0.03 -9.60
N THR A 78 -12.50 0.02 -10.04
CA THR A 78 -11.91 1.13 -10.81
C THR A 78 -10.87 0.60 -11.78
N SER A 79 -11.34 0.00 -12.88
CA SER A 79 -10.55 -0.25 -14.10
C SER A 79 -9.30 -1.14 -13.94
N PRO A 80 -8.79 -1.76 -15.01
CA PRO A 80 -7.49 -2.39 -14.96
C PRO A 80 -6.47 -1.27 -14.71
N VAL A 81 -5.86 -1.23 -13.53
CA VAL A 81 -4.66 -0.42 -13.30
C VAL A 81 -3.51 -1.21 -13.91
N PRO A 82 -2.85 -0.72 -14.99
CA PRO A 82 -1.67 -1.38 -15.53
C PRO A 82 -0.66 -1.63 -14.42
N GLY A 83 -0.13 -2.86 -14.32
CA GLY A 83 0.79 -3.28 -13.26
C GLY A 83 2.08 -2.44 -13.14
N ASN A 84 2.35 -1.56 -14.10
CA ASN A 84 3.48 -0.63 -14.09
C ASN A 84 3.22 0.68 -13.29
N LEU A 85 1.97 0.94 -12.86
CA LEU A 85 1.64 2.16 -12.11
C LEU A 85 1.99 2.10 -10.61
N VAL A 86 2.03 0.91 -10.01
CA VAL A 86 2.25 0.75 -8.56
C VAL A 86 3.65 1.15 -8.11
N ASP A 87 4.66 1.02 -8.99
CA ASP A 87 6.05 1.39 -8.72
C ASP A 87 6.41 2.81 -9.23
N LEU A 88 5.47 3.50 -9.88
CA LEU A 88 5.73 4.80 -10.50
C LEU A 88 5.80 5.90 -9.44
N ARG A 89 7.01 6.42 -9.20
CA ARG A 89 7.21 7.61 -8.36
C ARG A 89 7.04 8.90 -9.17
N ILE A 90 5.97 9.65 -8.91
CA ILE A 90 5.71 10.93 -9.58
C ILE A 90 6.26 12.08 -8.75
N THR A 91 7.16 12.85 -9.35
CA THR A 91 7.68 14.11 -8.79
C THR A 91 6.79 15.29 -9.17
N VAL A 92 6.91 16.39 -8.42
CA VAL A 92 6.25 17.68 -8.74
C VAL A 92 6.62 18.16 -10.15
N VAL A 93 7.86 17.92 -10.58
CA VAL A 93 8.36 18.31 -11.91
C VAL A 93 7.62 17.52 -13.00
N GLN A 94 7.52 16.20 -12.84
CA GLN A 94 6.80 15.34 -13.79
C GLN A 94 5.31 15.67 -13.83
N ALA A 95 4.68 15.90 -12.68
CA ALA A 95 3.27 16.29 -12.63
C ALA A 95 3.02 17.64 -13.31
N ALA A 96 3.90 18.62 -13.09
CA ALA A 96 3.84 19.93 -13.73
C ALA A 96 3.99 19.84 -15.26
N ALA A 97 4.97 19.06 -15.72
CA ALA A 97 5.21 18.80 -17.14
C ALA A 97 4.01 18.08 -17.77
N CYS A 98 3.51 17.02 -17.12
CA CYS A 98 2.33 16.30 -17.56
C CYS A 98 1.14 17.24 -17.67
N MET A 99 0.89 18.15 -16.71
CA MET A 99 -0.22 19.12 -16.75
C MET A 99 0.01 20.33 -17.68
N LYS A 100 1.24 20.54 -18.19
CA LYS A 100 1.65 21.79 -18.85
C LYS A 100 1.37 23.02 -17.97
N LYS A 101 1.69 22.92 -16.68
CA LYS A 101 1.55 23.98 -15.68
C LYS A 101 2.88 24.24 -14.97
N PRO A 102 3.10 25.45 -14.40
CA PRO A 102 4.30 25.71 -13.61
C PRO A 102 4.37 24.82 -12.35
N GLN A 103 5.57 24.44 -11.91
CA GLN A 103 5.76 23.63 -10.70
C GLN A 103 5.10 24.26 -9.45
N GLN A 104 5.10 25.59 -9.37
CA GLN A 104 4.51 26.33 -8.25
C GLN A 104 2.99 26.11 -8.15
N PHE A 105 2.30 25.91 -9.28
CA PHE A 105 0.87 25.58 -9.30
C PHE A 105 0.61 24.25 -8.57
N ILE A 106 1.43 23.24 -8.87
CA ILE A 106 1.34 21.92 -8.22
C ILE A 106 1.67 22.04 -6.73
N ARG A 107 2.77 22.72 -6.37
CA ARG A 107 3.18 22.90 -4.96
C ARG A 107 2.08 23.56 -4.13
N LYS A 108 1.56 24.71 -4.59
CA LYS A 108 0.49 25.43 -3.88
C LYS A 108 -0.77 24.58 -3.79
N GLY A 109 -1.20 23.97 -4.91
CA GLY A 109 -2.41 23.16 -4.95
C GLY A 109 -2.37 21.93 -4.03
N LEU A 110 -1.21 21.30 -3.86
CA LEU A 110 -1.01 20.20 -2.92
C LEU A 110 -0.94 20.67 -1.46
N GLN A 111 -0.35 21.85 -1.21
CA GLN A 111 -0.30 22.47 0.13
C GLN A 111 -1.68 22.92 0.62
N THR A 112 -2.49 23.50 -0.26
CA THR A 112 -3.84 23.99 0.05
C THR A 112 -4.92 22.91 -0.09
N LYS A 113 -4.55 21.67 -0.43
CA LYS A 113 -5.46 20.54 -0.68
C LYS A 113 -6.49 20.82 -1.80
N THR A 114 -6.22 21.76 -2.70
CA THR A 114 -7.06 22.06 -3.86
C THR A 114 -6.88 21.02 -4.97
N LEU A 115 -5.67 20.45 -5.09
CA LEU A 115 -5.37 19.34 -5.98
C LEU A 115 -5.48 18.02 -5.21
N GLN A 116 -6.54 17.25 -5.50
CA GLN A 116 -6.91 16.06 -4.71
C GLN A 116 -6.17 14.77 -5.10
N PHE A 117 -5.13 14.87 -5.94
CA PHE A 117 -4.34 13.73 -6.40
C PHE A 117 -3.06 13.48 -5.58
N GLY A 118 -2.82 14.27 -4.53
CA GLY A 118 -1.63 14.15 -3.69
C GLY A 118 -1.74 14.94 -2.40
N ALA A 119 -0.62 15.03 -1.68
CA ALA A 119 -0.51 15.81 -0.46
C ALA A 119 0.88 16.44 -0.34
N ALA A 120 0.95 17.56 0.39
CA ALA A 120 2.20 18.14 0.84
C ALA A 120 2.20 18.25 2.37
N ILE A 121 3.29 17.80 2.99
CA ILE A 121 3.48 17.88 4.44
C ILE A 121 4.65 18.81 4.71
N LYS A 122 4.44 19.79 5.60
CA LYS A 122 5.49 20.69 6.06
C LYS A 122 6.36 19.95 7.06
N MET A 123 7.61 19.67 6.69
CA MET A 123 8.65 19.19 7.61
C MET A 123 9.36 20.40 8.24
N GLU A 124 10.30 20.16 9.15
CA GLU A 124 11.03 21.21 9.87
C GLU A 124 11.74 22.20 8.92
N SER A 125 12.41 21.70 7.87
CA SER A 125 13.23 22.51 6.96
C SER A 125 12.71 22.61 5.52
N HIS A 126 11.78 21.75 5.12
CA HIS A 126 11.31 21.66 3.74
C HIS A 126 9.90 21.09 3.63
N TRP A 127 9.29 21.18 2.45
CA TRP A 127 8.04 20.50 2.16
C TRP A 127 8.32 19.14 1.54
N SER A 128 7.71 18.09 2.10
CA SER A 128 7.66 16.77 1.49
C SER A 128 6.38 16.63 0.66
N TYR A 129 6.50 16.15 -0.57
CA TYR A 129 5.40 16.02 -1.51
C TYR A 129 5.16 14.56 -1.85
N TYR A 130 3.88 14.20 -1.92
CA TYR A 130 3.41 12.91 -2.39
C TYR A 130 2.34 13.11 -3.46
N ILE A 131 2.46 12.37 -4.56
CA ILE A 131 1.50 12.36 -5.67
C ILE A 131 1.14 10.90 -5.91
N SER A 132 -0.16 10.57 -5.82
CA SER A 132 -0.66 9.24 -6.11
C SER A 132 -0.76 9.05 -7.63
N PRO A 133 -0.11 8.02 -8.21
CA PRO A 133 -0.19 7.78 -9.65
C PRO A 133 -1.61 7.56 -10.15
N GLU A 134 -2.40 6.78 -9.41
CA GLU A 134 -3.80 6.47 -9.74
C GLU A 134 -4.66 7.74 -9.78
N LYS A 135 -4.63 8.52 -8.69
CA LYS A 135 -5.43 9.75 -8.61
C LYS A 135 -4.96 10.81 -9.59
N PHE A 136 -3.65 10.86 -9.87
CA PHE A 136 -3.11 11.80 -10.85
C PHE A 136 -3.56 11.42 -12.26
N ARG A 137 -3.53 10.13 -12.61
CA ARG A 137 -4.03 9.59 -13.88
C ARG A 137 -5.51 9.90 -14.09
N GLU A 138 -6.32 9.70 -13.05
CA GLU A 138 -7.74 10.08 -13.07
C GLU A 138 -7.91 11.59 -13.30
N PHE A 139 -7.13 12.41 -12.60
CA PHE A 139 -7.24 13.88 -12.68
C PHE A 139 -6.82 14.46 -14.03
N VAL A 140 -5.72 13.99 -14.63
CA VAL A 140 -5.22 14.52 -15.92
C VAL A 140 -5.80 13.81 -17.14
N GLY A 141 -6.48 12.69 -16.93
CA GLY A 141 -6.99 11.81 -17.97
C GLY A 141 -6.02 10.67 -18.33
N PRO A 142 -6.51 9.41 -18.45
CA PRO A 142 -5.73 8.23 -18.86
C PRO A 142 -4.84 8.44 -20.08
N GLN A 143 -5.41 8.94 -21.18
CA GLN A 143 -4.70 9.10 -22.45
C GLN A 143 -3.47 9.99 -22.32
N ARG A 144 -3.59 11.10 -21.58
CA ARG A 144 -2.52 12.05 -21.37
C ARG A 144 -1.46 11.51 -20.43
N PHE A 145 -1.88 10.85 -19.37
CA PHE A 145 -0.99 10.23 -18.40
C PHE A 145 -0.17 9.12 -19.05
N ASP A 146 -0.84 8.18 -19.72
CA ASP A 146 -0.22 6.99 -20.31
C ASP A 146 0.75 7.39 -21.42
N ALA A 147 0.40 8.38 -22.25
CA ALA A 147 1.30 8.93 -23.26
C ALA A 147 2.54 9.62 -22.67
N PHE A 148 2.41 10.28 -21.52
CA PHE A 148 3.53 10.97 -20.88
C PHE A 148 4.48 10.01 -20.15
N PHE A 149 3.92 9.00 -19.47
CA PHE A 149 4.68 8.04 -18.68
C PHE A 149 5.04 6.75 -19.45
N GLY A 150 4.58 6.60 -20.69
CA GLY A 150 4.90 5.45 -21.54
C GLY A 150 4.27 4.14 -21.06
N ILE A 151 3.04 4.19 -20.55
CA ILE A 151 2.34 3.03 -19.94
C ILE A 151 1.31 2.42 -20.90
N ALA A 152 1.54 2.53 -22.21
CA ALA A 152 0.66 1.96 -23.24
C ALA A 152 0.84 0.44 -23.37
#